data_AF-I1N0C0-F1
#
_entry.id   AF-I1N0C0-F1
#
_cell.length_a   1.000
_cell.length_b   1.000
_cell.length_c   1.000
_cell.angle_alpha   90.00
_cell.angle_beta   90.00
_cell.angle_gamma   90.00
#
_symmetry.space_group_name_H-M   'P 1'
#
loop_
_entity.id
_entity.type
_entity.pdbx_description
1 polymer ?
#
loop_
_entity_poly.entity_id
_entity_poly.type
_entity_poly.pdbx_seq_one_letter_code
_entity_poly.pdbx_strand_id
1 'polypeptide(L)'
;MASIRKSVLLFLTFLTVIIIPATPQPCNSYKFPNNFNYAACEDLPVLESSLHWKYHPSSGAVDVAFNKANVKGSSWVAWAINPTSKGMLGSQAFVAVYKQDGSIKAYTSPITSYATMLQEGNLTFPVYGVSASYTNGHVIIFASFQLPGNTTLVNHAWQEGLVSDDGTLRPHSFSRANLQSFGTLDFLSGKVSETGGNSDSRITLRNVHGVLNTISWGVLMPIGVILARYLKAFDGLGPTWFQLHRACQSLAFLMGIAGFGTGLYIGNHYGIHNAPHRCVGITLLCLAITQVCLAVFLRPKKDHKYRMFWNIFHYIVGYSIIALAVWNVFKGFDILNAQNIWKKTYVGSIISLAIIAVVLEVITWIWVCKKKRVKEPENHVEIVIG
;
A
#
# COMPACT_ATOMS: atom_id res chain seq x y z
N MET A 1 -20.35 35.04 7.75
CA MET A 1 -20.49 33.55 7.75
C MET A 1 -19.98 32.87 6.49
N ALA A 2 -20.17 33.42 5.27
CA ALA A 2 -19.74 32.79 4.01
C ALA A 2 -18.22 32.51 3.91
N SER A 3 -17.36 33.43 4.39
CA SER A 3 -15.90 33.23 4.38
C SER A 3 -15.46 32.03 5.23
N ILE A 4 -16.10 31.80 6.39
CA ILE A 4 -15.74 30.71 7.30
C ILE A 4 -16.12 29.36 6.69
N ARG A 5 -17.30 29.27 6.03
CA ARG A 5 -17.71 28.06 5.31
C ARG A 5 -16.76 27.71 4.17
N LYS A 6 -16.29 28.70 3.40
CA LYS A 6 -15.28 28.49 2.34
C LYS A 6 -13.96 27.98 2.90
N SER A 7 -13.48 28.54 4.01
CA SER A 7 -12.24 28.08 4.67
C SER A 7 -12.36 26.65 5.22
N VAL A 8 -13.52 26.26 5.78
CA VAL A 8 -13.75 24.90 6.27
C VAL A 8 -13.86 23.90 5.12
N LEU A 9 -14.49 24.28 4.00
CA LEU A 9 -14.59 23.41 2.83
C LEU A 9 -13.20 23.19 2.20
N LEU A 10 -12.41 24.26 2.03
CA LEU A 10 -11.01 24.20 1.60
C LEU A 10 -10.17 23.31 2.52
N PHE A 11 -10.38 23.44 3.84
CA PHE A 11 -9.72 22.65 4.86
C PHE A 11 -10.03 21.14 4.73
N LEU A 12 -11.30 20.79 4.56
CA LEU A 12 -11.73 19.40 4.37
C LEU A 12 -11.21 18.85 3.03
N THR A 13 -11.22 19.64 1.95
CA THR A 13 -10.70 19.21 0.65
C THR A 13 -9.19 18.97 0.67
N PHE A 14 -8.44 19.82 1.39
CA PHE A 14 -6.99 19.67 1.51
C PHE A 14 -6.62 18.39 2.27
N LEU A 15 -7.40 18.04 3.29
CA LEU A 15 -7.26 16.78 4.03
C LEU A 15 -7.58 15.54 3.17
N THR A 16 -8.50 15.64 2.20
CA THR A 16 -8.86 14.50 1.33
C THR A 16 -7.88 14.27 0.16
N VAL A 17 -7.23 15.31 -0.36
CA VAL A 17 -6.35 15.20 -1.55
C VAL A 17 -5.04 14.45 -1.24
N ILE A 18 -4.63 14.37 0.02
CA ILE A 18 -3.33 13.78 0.42
C ILE A 18 -3.32 12.23 0.32
N ILE A 19 -4.47 11.60 0.03
CA ILE A 19 -4.60 10.13 0.00
C ILE A 19 -4.52 9.56 -1.44
N ILE A 20 -3.97 10.27 -2.42
CA ILE A 20 -3.78 9.71 -3.77
C ILE A 20 -2.32 9.23 -3.90
N PRO A 21 -2.04 7.91 -3.79
CA PRO A 21 -0.72 7.38 -4.10
C PRO A 21 -0.40 7.64 -5.58
N ALA A 22 0.83 8.06 -5.88
CA ALA A 22 1.34 8.07 -7.24
C ALA A 22 1.40 6.63 -7.74
N THR A 23 0.46 6.25 -8.62
CA THR A 23 0.45 4.94 -9.27
C THR A 23 1.54 4.88 -10.34
N PRO A 24 2.27 3.76 -10.49
CA PRO A 24 3.17 3.57 -11.63
C PRO A 24 2.41 3.74 -12.96
N GLN A 25 3.11 4.15 -14.02
CA GLN A 25 2.51 4.27 -15.34
C GLN A 25 1.99 2.89 -15.80
N PRO A 26 0.75 2.82 -16.31
CA PRO A 26 0.13 1.54 -16.68
C PRO A 26 0.82 0.91 -17.89
N CYS A 27 0.87 -0.42 -17.96
CA CYS A 27 1.45 -1.19 -19.07
C CYS A 27 1.00 -0.73 -20.45
N ASN A 28 -0.25 -0.24 -20.58
CA ASN A 28 -0.83 0.28 -21.82
C ASN A 28 -0.03 1.46 -22.43
N SER A 29 0.84 2.08 -21.65
CA SER A 29 1.69 3.18 -22.12
C SER A 29 2.99 2.72 -22.80
N TYR A 30 3.37 1.44 -22.67
CA TYR A 30 4.59 0.91 -23.26
C TYR A 30 4.46 0.72 -24.78
N LYS A 31 5.38 1.32 -25.55
CA LYS A 31 5.42 1.21 -27.01
C LYS A 31 6.53 0.24 -27.45
N PHE A 32 6.14 -0.87 -28.09
CA PHE A 32 7.09 -1.83 -28.62
C PHE A 32 7.78 -1.32 -29.89
N PRO A 33 9.09 -1.56 -30.09
CA PRO A 33 9.87 -1.02 -31.21
C PRO A 33 9.34 -1.37 -32.62
N ASN A 34 8.61 -2.49 -32.77
CA ASN A 34 8.18 -3.03 -34.06
C ASN A 34 6.67 -2.89 -34.33
N ASN A 35 5.96 -1.97 -33.64
CA ASN A 35 4.50 -1.84 -33.77
C ASN A 35 3.75 -3.16 -33.46
N PHE A 36 4.29 -3.99 -32.55
CA PHE A 36 3.55 -5.14 -32.03
C PHE A 36 2.31 -4.63 -31.28
N ASN A 37 1.15 -4.86 -31.88
CA ASN A 37 -0.14 -4.51 -31.31
C ASN A 37 -0.68 -5.69 -30.49
N TYR A 38 -0.42 -5.66 -29.19
CA TYR A 38 -1.07 -6.53 -28.21
C TYR A 38 -2.45 -6.00 -27.87
N ALA A 39 -3.42 -6.90 -27.72
CA ALA A 39 -4.82 -6.54 -27.47
C ALA A 39 -5.09 -6.25 -25.98
N ALA A 40 -4.31 -6.86 -25.09
CA ALA A 40 -4.42 -6.71 -23.65
C ALA A 40 -3.03 -6.63 -23.00
N CYS A 41 -2.96 -6.03 -21.83
CA CYS A 41 -1.80 -6.08 -20.96
C CYS A 41 -2.19 -6.02 -19.48
N GLU A 42 -1.28 -6.47 -18.63
CA GLU A 42 -1.37 -6.41 -17.18
C GLU A 42 -0.01 -6.01 -16.59
N ASP A 43 -0.02 -5.09 -15.62
CA ASP A 43 1.11 -4.87 -14.73
C ASP A 43 1.11 -5.94 -13.63
N LEU A 44 2.13 -6.78 -13.60
CA LEU A 44 2.23 -7.83 -12.59
C LEU A 44 2.57 -7.23 -11.22
N PRO A 45 2.02 -7.78 -10.11
CA PRO A 45 2.07 -7.13 -8.79
C PRO A 45 3.48 -7.05 -8.18
N VAL A 46 4.43 -7.82 -8.73
CA VAL A 46 5.79 -7.98 -8.18
C VAL A 46 6.82 -8.10 -9.31
N LEU A 47 8.08 -7.81 -8.96
CA LEU A 47 9.26 -7.87 -9.85
C LEU A 47 9.25 -6.85 -11.01
N GLU A 48 8.54 -5.72 -10.92
CA GLU A 48 8.55 -4.66 -11.96
C GLU A 48 8.34 -5.25 -13.37
N SER A 49 7.36 -6.15 -13.48
CA SER A 49 7.11 -6.94 -14.68
C SER A 49 5.74 -6.62 -15.25
N SER A 50 5.60 -6.67 -16.57
CA SER A 50 4.31 -6.55 -17.25
C SER A 50 4.15 -7.65 -18.28
N LEU A 51 2.91 -8.06 -18.51
CA LEU A 51 2.56 -9.05 -19.51
C LEU A 51 1.67 -8.40 -20.56
N HIS A 52 1.97 -8.61 -21.82
CA HIS A 52 1.17 -8.15 -22.96
C HIS A 52 0.82 -9.36 -23.81
N TRP A 53 -0.39 -9.43 -24.33
CA TRP A 53 -0.78 -10.57 -25.16
C TRP A 53 -1.83 -10.25 -26.22
N LYS A 54 -1.86 -11.12 -27.21
CA LYS A 54 -2.88 -11.21 -28.25
C LYS A 54 -3.28 -12.67 -28.38
N TYR A 55 -4.52 -12.97 -28.05
CA TYR A 55 -5.10 -14.29 -28.22
C TYR A 55 -5.77 -14.39 -29.60
N HIS A 56 -5.59 -15.53 -30.27
CA HIS A 56 -6.20 -15.84 -31.57
C HIS A 56 -7.25 -16.95 -31.39
N PRO A 57 -8.54 -16.61 -31.21
CA PRO A 57 -9.58 -17.59 -30.88
C PRO A 57 -9.75 -18.70 -31.93
N SER A 58 -9.46 -18.43 -33.21
CA SER A 58 -9.61 -19.39 -34.30
C SER A 58 -8.58 -20.52 -34.27
N SER A 59 -7.37 -20.26 -33.76
CA SER A 59 -6.28 -21.25 -33.68
C SER A 59 -5.96 -21.70 -32.26
N GLY A 60 -6.43 -20.97 -31.24
CA GLY A 60 -5.98 -21.15 -29.86
C GLY A 60 -4.55 -20.70 -29.61
N ALA A 61 -3.92 -20.01 -30.58
CA ALA A 61 -2.58 -19.46 -30.45
C ALA A 61 -2.57 -18.17 -29.64
N VAL A 62 -1.47 -17.90 -28.96
CA VAL A 62 -1.22 -16.68 -28.21
C VAL A 62 0.13 -16.12 -28.60
N ASP A 63 0.16 -14.83 -28.89
CA ASP A 63 1.39 -14.04 -28.91
C ASP A 63 1.52 -13.29 -27.58
N VAL A 64 2.67 -13.42 -26.93
CA VAL A 64 2.97 -12.80 -25.63
C VAL A 64 4.24 -11.96 -25.72
N ALA A 65 4.24 -10.82 -25.03
CA ALA A 65 5.45 -10.14 -24.59
C ALA A 65 5.47 -10.05 -23.06
N PHE A 66 6.42 -10.73 -22.44
CA PHE A 66 6.72 -10.56 -21.03
C PHE A 66 7.87 -9.55 -20.89
N ASN A 67 7.62 -8.44 -20.20
CA ASN A 67 8.57 -7.36 -20.02
C ASN A 67 9.03 -7.33 -18.57
N LYS A 68 10.35 -7.38 -18.34
CA LYS A 68 10.98 -7.14 -17.05
C LYS A 68 11.76 -5.84 -17.11
N ALA A 69 11.33 -4.84 -16.33
CA ALA A 69 12.02 -3.57 -16.24
C ALA A 69 13.20 -3.61 -15.25
N ASN A 70 14.07 -2.60 -15.33
CA ASN A 70 15.15 -2.34 -14.37
C ASN A 70 16.13 -3.51 -14.18
N VAL A 71 16.39 -4.24 -15.26
CA VAL A 71 17.36 -5.34 -15.27
C VAL A 71 18.78 -4.78 -15.13
N LYS A 72 19.54 -5.32 -14.19
CA LYS A 72 20.91 -4.88 -13.90
C LYS A 72 21.89 -6.04 -14.03
N GLY A 73 22.92 -5.83 -14.84
CA GLY A 73 23.97 -6.81 -15.06
C GLY A 73 23.50 -8.09 -15.76
N SER A 74 24.36 -9.11 -15.74
CA SER A 74 24.08 -10.40 -16.36
C SER A 74 23.03 -11.16 -15.54
N SER A 75 21.88 -11.42 -16.15
CA SER A 75 20.71 -11.97 -15.49
C SER A 75 19.87 -12.80 -16.44
N TRP A 76 19.06 -13.69 -15.86
CA TRP A 76 18.04 -14.41 -16.58
C TRP A 76 16.66 -13.96 -16.09
N VAL A 77 15.71 -13.99 -17.00
CA VAL A 77 14.31 -13.68 -16.77
C VAL A 77 13.51 -14.83 -17.36
N ALA A 78 12.46 -15.25 -16.66
CA ALA A 78 11.59 -16.32 -17.13
C ALA A 78 10.13 -15.98 -16.88
N TRP A 79 9.28 -16.32 -17.85
CA TRP A 79 7.83 -16.38 -17.70
C TRP A 79 7.36 -17.77 -18.10
N ALA A 80 6.45 -18.35 -17.34
CA ALA A 80 6.06 -19.75 -17.51
C ALA A 80 4.57 -19.96 -17.36
N ILE A 81 4.04 -20.93 -18.10
CA ILE A 81 2.70 -21.47 -17.90
C ILE A 81 2.81 -22.77 -17.12
N ASN A 82 1.96 -22.96 -16.11
CA ASN A 82 1.82 -24.22 -15.42
C ASN A 82 0.45 -24.85 -15.73
N PRO A 83 0.38 -25.83 -16.65
CA PRO A 83 -0.89 -26.45 -17.01
C PRO A 83 -1.38 -27.49 -15.99
N THR A 84 -0.52 -27.92 -15.04
CA THR A 84 -0.84 -29.02 -14.13
C THR A 84 -1.01 -28.60 -12.67
N SER A 85 -0.45 -27.45 -12.28
CA SER A 85 -0.41 -26.96 -10.91
C SER A 85 -0.37 -25.43 -10.85
N LYS A 86 -0.27 -24.86 -9.65
CA LYS A 86 -0.16 -23.41 -9.39
C LYS A 86 1.25 -22.96 -8.99
N GLY A 87 2.16 -23.90 -8.77
CA GLY A 87 3.51 -23.63 -8.26
C GLY A 87 4.58 -23.59 -9.35
N MET A 88 5.85 -23.61 -8.92
CA MET A 88 7.01 -23.73 -9.81
C MET A 88 7.10 -25.10 -10.49
N LEU A 89 6.77 -26.17 -9.76
CA LEU A 89 6.84 -27.53 -10.27
C LEU A 89 5.74 -27.77 -11.32
N GLY A 90 6.13 -28.22 -12.51
CA GLY A 90 5.22 -28.41 -13.66
C GLY A 90 5.13 -27.19 -14.58
N SER A 91 5.76 -26.07 -14.20
CA SER A 91 5.83 -24.88 -15.05
C SER A 91 6.65 -25.16 -16.31
N GLN A 92 6.25 -24.50 -17.39
CA GLN A 92 6.84 -24.61 -18.72
C GLN A 92 7.22 -23.21 -19.16
N ALA A 93 8.52 -22.92 -19.08
CA ALA A 93 9.07 -21.58 -19.08
C ALA A 93 9.58 -21.15 -20.46
N PHE A 94 9.39 -19.88 -20.76
CA PHE A 94 10.13 -19.11 -21.75
C PHE A 94 11.18 -18.31 -21.00
N VAL A 95 12.44 -18.50 -21.37
CA VAL A 95 13.60 -17.95 -20.65
C VAL A 95 14.34 -17.00 -21.57
N ALA A 96 14.73 -15.83 -21.06
CA ALA A 96 15.74 -14.96 -21.64
C ALA A 96 16.95 -14.90 -20.72
N VAL A 97 18.14 -15.07 -21.29
CA VAL A 97 19.42 -14.89 -20.61
C VAL A 97 20.11 -13.70 -21.26
N TYR A 98 20.30 -12.63 -20.50
CA TYR A 98 21.00 -11.42 -20.90
C TYR A 98 22.35 -11.34 -20.18
N LYS A 99 23.41 -11.02 -20.91
CA LYS A 99 24.75 -10.78 -20.37
C LYS A 99 25.18 -9.34 -20.63
N GLN A 100 26.05 -8.82 -19.77
CA GLN A 100 26.58 -7.45 -19.90
C GLN A 100 27.34 -7.17 -21.21
N ASP A 101 27.81 -8.19 -21.91
CA ASP A 101 28.41 -8.08 -23.24
C ASP A 101 27.40 -7.74 -24.35
N GLY A 102 26.10 -7.63 -24.01
CA GLY A 102 25.01 -7.34 -24.93
C GLY A 102 24.39 -8.59 -25.56
N SER A 103 24.93 -9.77 -25.28
CA SER A 103 24.34 -11.03 -25.76
C SER A 103 23.02 -11.31 -25.06
N ILE A 104 22.03 -11.75 -25.84
CA ILE A 104 20.74 -12.20 -25.34
C ILE A 104 20.35 -13.49 -26.05
N LYS A 105 19.99 -14.51 -25.27
CA LYS A 105 19.48 -15.79 -25.78
C LYS A 105 18.09 -16.04 -25.21
N ALA A 106 17.17 -16.46 -26.06
CA ALA A 106 15.83 -16.88 -25.65
C ALA A 106 15.62 -18.35 -25.99
N TYR A 107 14.99 -19.09 -25.09
CA TYR A 107 14.71 -20.52 -25.28
C TYR A 107 13.58 -20.99 -24.35
N THR A 108 13.18 -22.26 -24.47
CA THR A 108 12.14 -22.87 -23.63
C THR A 108 12.73 -23.87 -22.64
N SER A 109 12.12 -23.99 -21.46
CA SER A 109 12.61 -24.87 -20.40
C SER A 109 11.47 -25.50 -19.59
N PRO A 110 11.37 -26.85 -19.54
CA PRO A 110 10.41 -27.54 -18.68
C PRO A 110 10.92 -27.63 -17.23
N ILE A 111 10.09 -27.24 -16.26
CA ILE A 111 10.44 -27.21 -14.83
C ILE A 111 9.90 -28.45 -14.13
N THR A 112 10.73 -29.48 -14.05
CA THR A 112 10.39 -30.77 -13.44
C THR A 112 10.91 -30.94 -12.01
N SER A 113 11.70 -29.97 -11.50
CA SER A 113 12.28 -30.01 -10.16
C SER A 113 12.57 -28.60 -9.63
N TYR A 114 12.58 -28.44 -8.30
CA TYR A 114 13.06 -27.22 -7.63
C TYR A 114 14.57 -26.99 -7.82
N ALA A 115 15.32 -28.02 -8.18
CA ALA A 115 16.75 -27.94 -8.50
C ALA A 115 17.01 -27.73 -10.01
N THR A 116 16.05 -27.15 -10.74
CA THR A 116 16.21 -26.83 -12.16
C THR A 116 17.41 -25.90 -12.39
N MET A 117 18.12 -26.12 -13.50
CA MET A 117 19.14 -25.18 -14.01
C MET A 117 18.62 -24.43 -15.23
N LEU A 118 17.29 -24.40 -15.42
CA LEU A 118 16.62 -23.85 -16.61
C LEU A 118 17.23 -24.42 -17.89
N GLN A 119 17.40 -25.75 -17.95
CA GLN A 119 17.92 -26.41 -19.14
C GLN A 119 16.97 -26.23 -20.33
N GLU A 120 17.55 -25.99 -21.50
CA GLU A 120 16.80 -25.87 -22.74
C GLU A 120 16.11 -27.19 -23.09
N GLY A 121 14.81 -27.13 -23.40
CA GLY A 121 14.02 -28.32 -23.71
C GLY A 121 12.60 -27.99 -24.15
N ASN A 122 11.97 -28.96 -24.82
CA ASN A 122 10.64 -28.79 -25.40
C ASN A 122 9.54 -28.71 -24.34
N LEU A 123 8.50 -27.94 -24.65
CA LEU A 123 7.28 -27.83 -23.85
C LEU A 123 6.24 -28.88 -24.34
N THR A 124 5.26 -29.17 -23.49
CA THR A 124 4.14 -30.09 -23.76
C THR A 124 3.13 -29.54 -24.77
N PHE A 125 3.15 -28.23 -25.02
CA PHE A 125 2.31 -27.55 -26.00
C PHE A 125 3.16 -26.96 -27.13
N PRO A 126 2.63 -26.84 -28.37
CA PRO A 126 3.35 -26.28 -29.50
C PRO A 126 3.85 -24.86 -29.25
N VAL A 127 5.12 -24.61 -29.55
CA VAL A 127 5.75 -23.27 -29.54
C VAL A 127 6.15 -22.94 -30.98
N TYR A 128 5.62 -21.84 -31.51
CA TYR A 128 5.84 -21.36 -32.86
C TYR A 128 7.05 -20.42 -32.96
N GLY A 129 7.39 -19.73 -31.87
CA GLY A 129 8.56 -18.86 -31.82
C GLY A 129 8.87 -18.39 -30.41
N VAL A 130 10.16 -18.20 -30.14
CA VAL A 130 10.68 -17.57 -28.93
C VAL A 130 11.83 -16.66 -29.30
N SER A 131 11.80 -15.43 -28.83
CA SER A 131 12.89 -14.47 -28.99
C SER A 131 12.94 -13.54 -27.79
N ALA A 132 14.03 -12.79 -27.65
CA ALA A 132 14.13 -11.79 -26.60
C ALA A 132 14.91 -10.57 -27.08
N SER A 133 14.63 -9.43 -26.46
CA SER A 133 15.35 -8.19 -26.69
C SER A 133 15.74 -7.53 -25.38
N TYR A 134 16.86 -6.82 -25.38
CA TYR A 134 17.22 -5.91 -24.31
C TYR A 134 17.20 -4.47 -24.84
N THR A 135 16.49 -3.56 -24.18
CA THR A 135 16.45 -2.14 -24.57
C THR A 135 16.18 -1.28 -23.34
N ASN A 136 17.02 -0.26 -23.10
CA ASN A 136 16.83 0.72 -22.01
C ASN A 136 16.60 0.10 -20.61
N GLY A 137 17.28 -1.00 -20.28
CA GLY A 137 17.11 -1.68 -18.99
C GLY A 137 15.91 -2.64 -18.93
N HIS A 138 15.22 -2.85 -20.05
CA HIS A 138 14.13 -3.83 -20.16
C HIS A 138 14.61 -5.09 -20.86
N VAL A 139 14.37 -6.25 -20.25
CA VAL A 139 14.44 -7.54 -20.94
C VAL A 139 13.03 -7.95 -21.31
N ILE A 140 12.79 -8.18 -22.59
CA ILE A 140 11.47 -8.57 -23.12
C ILE A 140 11.60 -9.94 -23.75
N ILE A 141 10.74 -10.87 -23.33
CA ILE A 141 10.58 -12.20 -23.93
C ILE A 141 9.37 -12.13 -24.84
N PHE A 142 9.56 -12.45 -26.12
CA PHE A 142 8.49 -12.65 -27.08
C PHE A 142 8.28 -14.14 -27.30
N ALA A 143 7.04 -14.59 -27.21
CA ALA A 143 6.69 -15.98 -27.44
C ALA A 143 5.39 -16.09 -28.23
N SER A 144 5.35 -17.03 -29.17
CA SER A 144 4.12 -17.44 -29.87
C SER A 144 3.94 -18.94 -29.68
N PHE A 145 2.80 -19.36 -29.15
CA PHE A 145 2.55 -20.76 -28.77
C PHE A 145 1.05 -21.06 -28.76
N GLN A 146 0.71 -22.35 -28.69
CA GLN A 146 -0.68 -22.80 -28.55
C GLN A 146 -1.02 -23.09 -27.10
N LEU A 147 -2.20 -22.67 -26.64
CA LEU A 147 -2.61 -22.93 -25.27
C LEU A 147 -2.82 -24.43 -25.00
N PRO A 148 -2.36 -24.93 -23.84
CA PRO A 148 -2.60 -26.32 -23.46
C PRO A 148 -4.08 -26.54 -23.12
N GLY A 149 -4.64 -27.69 -23.53
CA GLY A 149 -5.91 -28.20 -23.02
C GLY A 149 -7.19 -27.47 -23.45
N ASN A 150 -7.18 -26.73 -24.57
CA ASN A 150 -8.33 -25.95 -25.07
C ASN A 150 -8.95 -25.01 -24.01
N THR A 151 -8.16 -24.52 -23.06
CA THR A 151 -8.57 -23.54 -22.04
C THR A 151 -7.88 -22.21 -22.28
N THR A 152 -8.59 -21.11 -22.01
CA THR A 152 -8.01 -19.76 -22.00
C THR A 152 -7.47 -19.38 -20.61
N LEU A 153 -7.89 -20.12 -19.57
CA LEU A 153 -7.47 -19.97 -18.20
C LEU A 153 -6.24 -20.84 -17.93
N VAL A 154 -5.12 -20.23 -17.55
CA VAL A 154 -3.89 -20.92 -17.19
C VAL A 154 -3.29 -20.37 -15.91
N ASN A 155 -2.57 -21.22 -15.16
CA ASN A 155 -1.69 -20.70 -14.13
C ASN A 155 -0.38 -20.26 -14.77
N HIS A 156 0.20 -19.18 -14.25
CA HIS A 156 1.50 -18.70 -14.71
C HIS A 156 2.42 -18.39 -13.54
N ALA A 157 3.71 -18.29 -13.82
CA ALA A 157 4.72 -17.83 -12.87
C ALA A 157 5.79 -17.03 -13.62
N TRP A 158 6.45 -16.10 -12.93
CA TRP A 158 7.57 -15.36 -13.50
C TRP A 158 8.69 -15.22 -12.48
N GLN A 159 9.93 -15.14 -12.96
CA GLN A 159 11.10 -15.02 -12.10
C GLN A 159 12.22 -14.26 -12.78
N GLU A 160 13.14 -13.77 -11.94
CA GLU A 160 14.44 -13.26 -12.34
C GLU A 160 15.54 -13.88 -11.47
N GLY A 161 16.73 -14.02 -12.03
CA GLY A 161 17.91 -14.45 -11.30
C GLY A 161 19.20 -14.01 -11.97
N LEU A 162 20.33 -14.24 -11.30
CA LEU A 162 21.64 -13.79 -11.77
C LEU A 162 22.30 -14.84 -12.67
N VAL A 163 23.18 -14.37 -13.56
CA VAL A 163 24.06 -15.22 -14.37
C VAL A 163 25.48 -15.03 -13.85
N SER A 164 26.14 -16.12 -13.49
CA SER A 164 27.56 -16.14 -13.13
C SER A 164 28.45 -15.83 -14.33
N ASP A 165 29.72 -15.45 -14.08
CA ASP A 165 30.69 -15.12 -15.13
C ASP A 165 30.99 -16.30 -16.07
N ASP A 166 30.89 -17.53 -15.57
CA ASP A 166 31.00 -18.78 -16.34
C ASP A 166 29.75 -19.09 -17.19
N GLY A 167 28.71 -18.27 -17.10
CA GLY A 167 27.42 -18.46 -17.77
C GLY A 167 26.40 -19.29 -16.98
N THR A 168 26.74 -19.77 -15.78
CA THR A 168 25.84 -20.57 -14.95
C THR A 168 24.68 -19.74 -14.41
N LEU A 169 23.45 -20.23 -14.56
CA LEU A 169 22.25 -19.57 -14.05
C LEU A 169 22.09 -19.83 -12.55
N ARG A 170 22.01 -18.77 -11.75
CA ARG A 170 21.81 -18.87 -10.30
C ARG A 170 20.33 -18.96 -9.96
N PRO A 171 19.96 -19.59 -8.83
CA PRO A 171 18.59 -19.58 -8.34
C PRO A 171 18.04 -18.15 -8.23
N HIS A 172 16.75 -17.97 -8.48
CA HIS A 172 16.07 -16.73 -8.16
C HIS A 172 16.09 -16.50 -6.65
N SER A 173 15.89 -15.25 -6.23
CA SER A 173 15.81 -14.92 -4.80
C SER A 173 14.59 -15.59 -4.15
N PHE A 174 14.68 -15.87 -2.84
CA PHE A 174 13.54 -16.30 -2.02
C PHE A 174 12.84 -15.11 -1.36
N SER A 175 13.02 -13.91 -1.91
CA SER A 175 12.32 -12.72 -1.43
C SER A 175 10.81 -12.87 -1.61
N ARG A 176 10.03 -12.10 -0.84
CA ARG A 176 8.57 -12.10 -0.95
C ARG A 176 8.08 -11.81 -2.37
N ALA A 177 8.75 -10.91 -3.10
CA ALA A 177 8.38 -10.61 -4.47
C ALA A 177 8.45 -11.87 -5.34
N ASN A 178 9.56 -12.61 -5.29
CA ASN A 178 9.75 -13.87 -6.00
C ASN A 178 8.73 -14.94 -5.55
N LEU A 179 8.51 -15.09 -4.24
CA LEU A 179 7.54 -16.06 -3.71
C LEU A 179 6.09 -15.73 -4.04
N GLN A 180 5.78 -14.49 -4.47
CA GLN A 180 4.46 -14.05 -4.92
C GLN A 180 4.35 -13.94 -6.44
N SER A 181 5.38 -14.33 -7.20
CA SER A 181 5.44 -14.18 -8.66
C SER A 181 4.74 -15.32 -9.40
N PHE A 182 3.46 -15.52 -9.09
CA PHE A 182 2.57 -16.48 -9.74
C PHE A 182 1.13 -15.99 -9.69
N GLY A 183 0.27 -16.57 -10.51
CA GLY A 183 -1.13 -16.16 -10.63
C GLY A 183 -1.90 -16.98 -11.65
N THR A 184 -3.10 -16.53 -11.97
CA THR A 184 -3.94 -17.15 -13.01
C THR A 184 -4.33 -16.09 -14.04
N LEU A 185 -4.08 -16.44 -15.29
CA LEU A 185 -4.30 -15.59 -16.44
C LEU A 185 -5.40 -16.20 -17.29
N ASP A 186 -6.40 -15.39 -17.65
CA ASP A 186 -7.36 -15.72 -18.69
C ASP A 186 -7.05 -14.91 -19.95
N PHE A 187 -6.57 -15.61 -20.98
CA PHE A 187 -6.21 -15.00 -22.25
C PHE A 187 -7.39 -14.39 -23.00
N LEU A 188 -8.63 -14.81 -22.72
CA LEU A 188 -9.83 -14.32 -23.39
C LEU A 188 -10.38 -13.04 -22.75
N SER A 189 -10.56 -13.03 -21.43
CA SER A 189 -11.14 -11.86 -20.74
C SER A 189 -10.18 -10.67 -20.64
N GLY A 190 -8.90 -10.85 -20.96
CA GLY A 190 -7.91 -9.78 -20.83
C GLY A 190 -7.54 -9.49 -19.36
N LYS A 191 -8.02 -10.30 -18.41
CA LYS A 191 -7.82 -10.08 -16.98
C LYS A 191 -6.88 -11.13 -16.40
N VAL A 192 -5.82 -10.66 -15.76
CA VAL A 192 -5.11 -11.47 -14.77
C VAL A 192 -5.91 -11.36 -13.48
N SER A 193 -6.49 -12.48 -13.05
CA SER A 193 -7.06 -12.52 -11.71
C SER A 193 -5.95 -12.98 -10.78
N GLU A 194 -5.67 -12.20 -9.73
CA GLU A 194 -5.07 -12.78 -8.54
C GLU A 194 -5.97 -13.95 -8.15
N THR A 195 -5.47 -15.17 -8.30
CA THR A 195 -6.33 -16.34 -8.13
C THR A 195 -6.87 -16.31 -6.71
N GLY A 196 -8.18 -16.14 -6.59
CA GLY A 196 -8.99 -16.49 -5.43
C GLY A 196 -8.97 -17.99 -5.15
N GLY A 197 -7.78 -18.59 -5.08
CA GLY A 197 -7.53 -19.93 -4.58
C GLY A 197 -6.41 -19.83 -3.56
N ASN A 198 -6.80 -19.59 -2.30
CA ASN A 198 -5.93 -19.24 -1.17
C ASN A 198 -4.79 -18.30 -1.59
N SER A 199 -5.08 -17.02 -1.84
CA SER A 199 -4.16 -16.02 -1.25
C SER A 199 -4.04 -16.46 0.21
N ASP A 200 -2.83 -16.84 0.63
CA ASP A 200 -2.61 -17.41 1.97
C ASP A 200 -3.43 -16.55 2.93
N SER A 201 -4.51 -17.11 3.49
CA SER A 201 -5.54 -16.32 4.17
C SER A 201 -4.90 -15.46 5.27
N ARG A 202 -3.78 -15.97 5.79
CA ARG A 202 -2.78 -15.29 6.59
C ARG A 202 -2.19 -14.01 5.97
N ILE A 203 -1.66 -14.04 4.75
CA ILE A 203 -1.12 -12.86 4.05
C ILE A 203 -2.20 -11.82 3.83
N THR A 204 -3.37 -12.22 3.32
CA THR A 204 -4.49 -11.30 3.08
C THR A 204 -4.94 -10.66 4.39
N LEU A 205 -5.12 -11.45 5.44
CA LEU A 205 -5.52 -10.94 6.75
C LEU A 205 -4.44 -10.03 7.38
N ARG A 206 -3.16 -10.35 7.21
CA ARG A 206 -2.04 -9.48 7.64
C ARG A 206 -2.03 -8.14 6.91
N ASN A 207 -2.31 -8.13 5.60
CA ASN A 207 -2.43 -6.90 4.83
C ASN A 207 -3.65 -6.08 5.28
N VAL A 208 -4.81 -6.72 5.47
CA VAL A 208 -6.03 -6.08 6.01
C VAL A 208 -5.77 -5.48 7.39
N HIS A 209 -5.12 -6.23 8.29
CA HIS A 209 -4.70 -5.74 9.61
C HIS A 209 -3.81 -4.49 9.50
N GLY A 210 -2.80 -4.52 8.63
CA GLY A 210 -1.92 -3.39 8.40
C GLY A 210 -2.64 -2.15 7.88
N VAL A 211 -3.51 -2.32 6.86
CA VAL A 211 -4.28 -1.21 6.25
C VAL A 211 -5.26 -0.60 7.23
N LEU A 212 -6.07 -1.42 7.91
CA LEU A 212 -7.06 -0.95 8.88
C LEU A 212 -6.40 -0.13 9.99
N ASN A 213 -5.33 -0.64 10.60
CA ASN A 213 -4.66 0.04 11.71
C ASN A 213 -3.89 1.28 11.27
N THR A 214 -3.31 1.28 10.06
CA THR A 214 -2.63 2.47 9.52
C THR A 214 -3.62 3.61 9.27
N ILE A 215 -4.75 3.32 8.61
CA ILE A 215 -5.78 4.33 8.34
C ILE A 215 -6.41 4.82 9.65
N SER A 216 -6.78 3.89 10.53
CA SER A 216 -7.40 4.19 11.82
C SER A 216 -6.46 4.98 12.76
N TRP A 217 -5.43 4.30 13.27
CA TRP A 217 -4.60 4.81 14.36
C TRP A 217 -3.51 5.75 13.84
N GLY A 218 -2.97 5.46 12.66
CA GLY A 218 -1.88 6.25 12.07
C GLY A 218 -2.32 7.55 11.40
N VAL A 219 -3.55 7.62 10.87
CA VAL A 219 -4.00 8.77 10.06
C VAL A 219 -5.24 9.46 10.65
N LEU A 220 -6.35 8.75 10.84
CA LEU A 220 -7.60 9.36 11.31
C LEU A 220 -7.49 9.90 12.74
N MET A 221 -6.80 9.20 13.65
CA MET A 221 -6.57 9.67 15.03
C MET A 221 -5.86 11.05 15.09
N PRO A 222 -4.71 11.26 14.42
CA PRO A 222 -4.11 12.59 14.27
C PRO A 222 -5.04 13.64 13.64
N ILE A 223 -5.76 13.29 12.57
CA ILE A 223 -6.71 14.21 11.91
C ILE A 223 -7.77 14.69 12.91
N GLY A 224 -8.33 13.78 13.70
CA GLY A 224 -9.29 14.12 14.75
C GLY A 224 -8.74 15.09 15.79
N VAL A 225 -7.46 14.99 16.15
CA VAL A 225 -6.80 15.93 17.07
C VAL A 225 -6.56 17.30 16.42
N ILE A 226 -6.09 17.33 15.16
CA ILE A 226 -5.92 18.56 14.38
C ILE A 226 -7.26 19.31 14.28
N LEU A 227 -8.35 18.61 13.93
CA LEU A 227 -9.71 19.17 13.90
C LEU A 227 -10.08 19.84 15.22
N ALA A 228 -9.86 19.16 16.37
CA ALA A 228 -10.19 19.72 17.67
C ALA A 228 -9.32 20.93 18.05
N ARG A 229 -8.02 20.89 17.78
CA ARG A 229 -7.09 21.95 18.18
C ARG A 229 -7.37 23.25 17.44
N TYR A 230 -7.53 23.17 16.12
CA TYR A 230 -7.56 24.37 15.27
C TYR A 230 -8.98 24.89 15.02
N LEU A 231 -9.98 24.02 14.84
CA LEU A 231 -11.36 24.49 14.65
C LEU A 231 -11.97 25.07 15.93
N LYS A 232 -11.48 24.67 17.11
CA LYS A 232 -11.91 25.22 18.39
C LYS A 232 -11.56 26.70 18.57
N ALA A 233 -10.54 27.20 17.88
CA ALA A 233 -10.16 28.60 17.96
C ALA A 233 -11.20 29.51 17.31
N PHE A 234 -11.79 29.12 16.17
CA PHE A 234 -12.70 29.99 15.43
C PHE A 234 -14.10 30.06 16.08
N ASP A 235 -14.40 31.17 16.76
CA ASP A 235 -15.67 31.39 17.48
C ASP A 235 -16.92 31.11 16.62
N GLY A 236 -16.85 31.40 15.32
CA GLY A 236 -17.97 31.23 14.38
C GLY A 236 -18.40 29.80 14.11
N LEU A 237 -17.67 28.79 14.62
CA LEU A 237 -18.00 27.38 14.44
C LEU A 237 -18.81 26.78 15.60
N GLY A 238 -18.96 27.48 16.72
CA GLY A 238 -19.72 26.99 17.87
C GLY A 238 -19.31 25.56 18.29
N PRO A 239 -20.24 24.60 18.45
CA PRO A 239 -19.93 23.22 18.82
C PRO A 239 -19.41 22.35 17.64
N THR A 240 -19.28 22.89 16.43
CA THR A 240 -18.95 22.11 15.22
C THR A 240 -17.61 21.39 15.34
N TRP A 241 -16.57 22.06 15.87
CA TRP A 241 -15.26 21.44 16.09
C TRP A 241 -15.37 20.18 16.96
N PHE A 242 -16.26 20.21 17.95
CA PHE A 242 -16.44 19.12 18.90
C PHE A 242 -17.18 17.95 18.26
N GLN A 243 -18.16 18.22 17.41
CA GLN A 243 -18.86 17.18 16.65
C GLN A 243 -17.94 16.53 15.60
N LEU A 244 -17.14 17.32 14.88
CA LEU A 244 -16.18 16.81 13.90
C LEU A 244 -15.10 15.96 14.59
N HIS A 245 -14.53 16.44 15.70
CA HIS A 245 -13.60 15.66 16.51
C HIS A 245 -14.23 14.35 16.97
N ARG A 246 -15.42 14.40 17.57
CA ARG A 246 -16.13 13.21 18.05
C ARG A 246 -16.38 12.22 16.92
N ALA A 247 -16.89 12.66 15.77
CA ALA A 247 -17.20 11.80 14.63
C ALA A 247 -15.93 11.13 14.09
N CYS A 248 -14.87 11.91 13.85
CA CYS A 248 -13.60 11.40 13.35
C CYS A 248 -12.95 10.40 14.34
N GLN A 249 -12.91 10.73 15.63
CA GLN A 249 -12.36 9.85 16.65
C GLN A 249 -13.18 8.58 16.85
N SER A 250 -14.52 8.66 16.76
CA SER A 250 -15.38 7.48 16.86
C SER A 250 -15.16 6.53 15.68
N LEU A 251 -15.07 7.07 14.47
CA LEU A 251 -14.79 6.28 13.27
C LEU A 251 -13.41 5.60 13.36
N ALA A 252 -12.38 6.36 13.72
CA ALA A 252 -11.05 5.81 13.93
C ALA A 252 -11.07 4.72 14.99
N PHE A 253 -11.67 4.96 16.16
CA PHE A 253 -11.73 3.98 17.24
C PHE A 253 -12.43 2.66 16.83
N LEU A 254 -13.56 2.74 16.13
CA LEU A 254 -14.28 1.55 15.64
C LEU A 254 -13.46 0.75 14.61
N MET A 255 -12.82 1.44 13.65
CA MET A 255 -11.90 0.79 12.70
C MET A 255 -10.70 0.17 13.42
N GLY A 256 -10.19 0.83 14.45
CA GLY A 256 -9.09 0.39 15.28
C GLY A 256 -9.40 -0.87 16.08
N ILE A 257 -10.61 -1.00 16.62
CA ILE A 257 -11.08 -2.23 17.27
C ILE A 257 -11.15 -3.38 16.27
N ALA A 258 -11.71 -3.15 15.08
CA ALA A 258 -11.76 -4.17 14.03
C ALA A 258 -10.34 -4.60 13.60
N GLY A 259 -9.44 -3.64 13.43
CA GLY A 259 -8.02 -3.89 13.15
C GLY A 259 -7.29 -4.61 14.29
N PHE A 260 -7.64 -4.38 15.55
CA PHE A 260 -7.10 -5.13 16.67
C PHE A 260 -7.60 -6.59 16.68
N GLY A 261 -8.89 -6.79 16.39
CA GLY A 261 -9.50 -8.12 16.27
C GLY A 261 -8.82 -9.00 15.21
N THR A 262 -8.48 -8.43 14.05
CA THR A 262 -7.71 -9.17 13.03
C THR A 262 -6.31 -9.54 13.53
N GLY A 263 -5.65 -8.68 14.32
CA GLY A 263 -4.35 -8.97 14.93
C GLY A 263 -4.39 -10.12 15.94
N LEU A 264 -5.44 -10.14 16.78
CA LEU A 264 -5.68 -11.27 17.70
C LEU A 264 -5.94 -12.57 16.96
N TYR A 265 -6.77 -12.53 15.92
CA TYR A 265 -7.06 -13.70 15.08
C TYR A 265 -5.78 -14.23 14.44
N ILE A 266 -4.95 -13.35 13.85
CA ILE A 266 -3.68 -13.74 13.23
C ILE A 266 -2.76 -14.44 14.24
N GLY A 267 -2.65 -13.87 15.45
CA GLY A 267 -1.82 -14.45 16.50
C GLY A 267 -2.32 -15.83 16.93
N ASN A 268 -3.61 -15.96 17.22
CA ASN A 268 -4.18 -17.19 17.76
C ASN A 268 -4.28 -18.31 16.70
N HIS A 269 -4.60 -17.97 15.45
CA HIS A 269 -4.88 -18.95 14.40
C HIS A 269 -3.61 -19.37 13.62
N TYR A 270 -2.65 -18.46 13.43
CA TYR A 270 -1.42 -18.75 12.66
C TYR A 270 -0.15 -18.79 13.52
N GLY A 271 -0.24 -18.58 14.84
CA GLY A 271 0.91 -18.60 15.75
C GLY A 271 1.92 -17.46 15.51
N ILE A 272 1.52 -16.38 14.83
CA ILE A 272 2.43 -15.26 14.51
C ILE A 272 2.36 -14.24 15.64
N HIS A 273 3.45 -14.10 16.37
CA HIS A 273 3.54 -13.13 17.44
C HIS A 273 4.77 -12.24 17.27
N ASN A 274 4.59 -10.96 17.58
CA ASN A 274 5.69 -10.04 17.78
C ASN A 274 5.42 -9.32 19.10
N ALA A 275 6.17 -9.67 20.16
CA ALA A 275 5.88 -9.19 21.50
C ALA A 275 5.89 -7.65 21.60
N PRO A 276 6.90 -6.91 21.07
CA PRO A 276 6.88 -5.45 21.13
C PRO A 276 5.66 -4.81 20.45
N HIS A 277 5.33 -5.23 19.23
CA HIS A 277 4.18 -4.71 18.49
C HIS A 277 2.84 -5.03 19.18
N ARG A 278 2.72 -6.26 19.71
CA ARG A 278 1.53 -6.70 20.45
C ARG A 278 1.36 -5.93 21.76
N CYS A 279 2.43 -5.80 22.56
CA CYS A 279 2.37 -5.08 23.83
C CYS A 279 1.99 -3.61 23.63
N VAL A 280 2.62 -2.92 22.68
CA VAL A 280 2.27 -1.53 22.39
C VAL A 280 0.85 -1.41 21.82
N GLY A 281 0.44 -2.31 20.93
CA GLY A 281 -0.93 -2.35 20.40
C GLY A 281 -1.99 -2.53 21.49
N ILE A 282 -1.75 -3.43 22.47
CA ILE A 282 -2.64 -3.62 23.62
C ILE A 282 -2.66 -2.39 24.51
N THR A 283 -1.50 -1.84 24.88
CA THR A 283 -1.41 -0.62 25.71
C THR A 283 -2.16 0.54 25.08
N LEU A 284 -1.96 0.75 23.77
CA LEU A 284 -2.66 1.77 22.99
C LEU A 284 -4.18 1.58 23.04
N LEU A 285 -4.67 0.36 22.83
CA LEU A 285 -6.11 0.06 22.88
C LEU A 285 -6.68 0.32 24.28
N CYS A 286 -6.00 -0.12 25.34
CA CYS A 286 -6.41 0.11 26.73
C CYS A 286 -6.49 1.61 27.05
N LEU A 287 -5.49 2.39 26.63
CA LEU A 287 -5.50 3.85 26.77
C LEU A 287 -6.67 4.47 25.98
N ALA A 288 -6.92 4.01 24.76
CA ALA A 288 -8.02 4.51 23.93
C ALA A 288 -9.40 4.20 24.50
N ILE A 289 -9.63 2.97 25.00
CA ILE A 289 -10.86 2.61 25.71
C ILE A 289 -11.04 3.51 26.94
N THR A 290 -9.98 3.68 27.73
CA THR A 290 -10.01 4.54 28.93
C THR A 290 -10.35 5.99 28.57
N GLN A 291 -9.71 6.53 27.54
CA GLN A 291 -9.95 7.88 27.00
C GLN A 291 -11.41 8.06 26.56
N VAL A 292 -11.97 7.09 25.82
CA VAL A 292 -13.36 7.12 25.34
C VAL A 292 -14.35 7.01 26.52
N CYS A 293 -14.16 6.04 27.42
CA CYS A 293 -15.01 5.86 28.59
C CYS A 293 -15.04 7.11 29.48
N LEU A 294 -13.88 7.71 29.75
CA LEU A 294 -13.79 8.96 30.53
C LEU A 294 -14.43 10.15 29.79
N ALA A 295 -14.39 10.17 28.46
CA ALA A 295 -15.01 11.23 27.67
C ALA A 295 -16.53 11.11 27.53
N VAL A 296 -17.07 9.89 27.56
CA VAL A 296 -18.50 9.61 27.44
C VAL A 296 -19.19 9.66 28.81
N PHE A 297 -18.66 8.96 29.81
CA PHE A 297 -19.36 8.75 31.08
C PHE A 297 -18.94 9.71 32.18
N LEU A 298 -17.69 10.19 32.17
CA LEU A 298 -17.09 10.91 33.30
C LEU A 298 -16.62 12.33 32.93
N ARG A 299 -17.15 12.90 31.85
CA ARG A 299 -16.79 14.26 31.41
C ARG A 299 -17.46 15.31 32.30
N PRO A 300 -16.72 16.07 33.14
CA PRO A 300 -17.32 17.07 34.02
C PRO A 300 -17.87 18.27 33.22
N LYS A 301 -18.87 18.96 33.80
CA LYS A 301 -19.36 20.27 33.31
C LYS A 301 -18.21 21.29 33.25
N LYS A 302 -18.34 22.31 32.39
CA LYS A 302 -17.25 23.25 32.07
C LYS A 302 -16.74 24.04 33.28
N ASP A 303 -17.63 24.30 34.22
CA ASP A 303 -17.47 25.05 35.48
C ASP A 303 -17.05 24.16 36.68
N HIS A 304 -16.98 22.84 36.49
CA HIS A 304 -16.67 21.91 37.58
C HIS A 304 -15.17 21.90 37.92
N LYS A 305 -14.80 21.86 39.21
CA LYS A 305 -13.38 21.83 39.67
C LYS A 305 -12.54 20.72 39.01
N TYR A 306 -13.11 19.53 38.82
CA TYR A 306 -12.42 18.40 38.18
C TYR A 306 -12.26 18.52 36.66
N ARG A 307 -12.86 19.55 36.02
CA ARG A 307 -12.74 19.78 34.57
C ARG A 307 -11.28 20.00 34.15
N MET A 308 -10.48 20.64 34.99
CA MET A 308 -9.07 20.89 34.73
C MET A 308 -8.28 19.59 34.66
N PHE A 309 -8.40 18.73 35.67
CA PHE A 309 -7.75 17.42 35.71
C PHE A 309 -8.19 16.51 34.56
N TRP A 310 -9.49 16.49 34.25
CA TRP A 310 -10.01 15.76 33.09
C TRP A 310 -9.39 16.26 31.79
N ASN A 311 -9.23 17.57 31.60
CA ASN A 311 -8.59 18.12 30.40
C ASN A 311 -7.10 17.72 30.32
N ILE A 312 -6.35 17.79 31.43
CA ILE A 312 -4.94 17.38 31.49
C ILE A 312 -4.80 15.92 31.09
N PHE A 313 -5.58 15.04 31.72
CA PHE A 313 -5.63 13.63 31.39
C PHE A 313 -5.96 13.41 29.91
N HIS A 314 -7.03 14.04 29.42
CA HIS A 314 -7.51 13.90 28.05
C HIS A 314 -6.45 14.31 27.02
N TYR A 315 -5.68 15.37 27.28
CA TYR A 315 -4.61 15.77 26.38
C TYR A 315 -3.41 14.84 26.45
N ILE A 316 -2.90 14.53 27.65
CA ILE A 316 -1.72 13.67 27.81
C ILE A 316 -1.97 12.29 27.17
N VAL A 317 -3.07 11.63 27.56
CA VAL A 317 -3.40 10.30 27.04
C VAL A 317 -3.69 10.34 25.54
N GLY A 318 -4.39 11.38 25.06
CA GLY A 318 -4.65 11.56 23.63
C GLY A 318 -3.37 11.65 22.78
N TYR A 319 -2.39 12.46 23.21
CA TYR A 319 -1.12 12.56 22.51
C TYR A 319 -0.26 11.30 22.65
N SER A 320 -0.28 10.63 23.81
CA SER A 320 0.39 9.34 24.01
C SER A 320 -0.15 8.26 23.06
N ILE A 321 -1.48 8.18 22.87
CA ILE A 321 -2.09 7.25 21.91
C ILE A 321 -1.57 7.47 20.50
N ILE A 322 -1.47 8.73 20.04
CA ILE A 322 -0.92 9.06 18.71
C ILE A 322 0.54 8.64 18.59
N ALA A 323 1.37 8.95 19.59
CA ALA A 323 2.79 8.58 19.56
C ALA A 323 2.98 7.06 19.49
N LEU A 324 2.23 6.32 20.31
CA LEU A 324 2.24 4.85 20.30
C LEU A 324 1.70 4.31 18.97
N ALA A 325 0.67 4.92 18.39
CA ALA A 325 0.11 4.52 17.10
C ALA A 325 1.15 4.62 15.99
N VAL A 326 1.82 5.77 15.89
CA VAL A 326 2.85 6.02 14.86
C VAL A 326 3.98 5.01 14.96
N TRP A 327 4.52 4.80 16.17
CA TRP A 327 5.55 3.79 16.40
C TRP A 327 5.07 2.38 16.04
N ASN A 328 3.84 2.03 16.43
CA ASN A 328 3.32 0.69 16.22
C ASN A 328 3.03 0.39 14.75
N VAL A 329 2.63 1.40 13.96
CA VAL A 329 2.48 1.29 12.51
C VAL A 329 3.84 1.05 11.85
N PHE A 330 4.88 1.81 12.19
CA PHE A 330 6.23 1.55 11.67
C PHE A 330 6.72 0.15 12.03
N LYS A 331 6.52 -0.27 13.28
CA LYS A 331 6.86 -1.64 13.71
C LYS A 331 6.08 -2.69 12.92
N GLY A 332 4.81 -2.44 12.63
CA GLY A 332 3.96 -3.27 11.78
C GLY A 332 4.51 -3.40 10.36
N PHE A 333 4.95 -2.30 9.74
CA PHE A 333 5.57 -2.34 8.42
C PHE A 333 6.90 -3.11 8.40
N ASP A 334 7.69 -3.05 9.48
CA ASP A 334 8.90 -3.86 9.60
C ASP A 334 8.55 -5.35 9.70
N ILE A 335 7.54 -5.73 10.50
CA ILE A 335 7.08 -7.12 10.62
C ILE A 335 6.50 -7.66 9.30
N LEU A 336 5.82 -6.80 8.54
CA LEU A 336 5.25 -7.16 7.24
C LEU A 336 6.30 -7.20 6.12
N ASN A 337 7.53 -6.72 6.36
CA ASN A 337 8.49 -6.37 5.31
C ASN A 337 7.78 -5.60 4.19
N ALA A 338 6.97 -4.60 4.58
CA ALA A 338 6.15 -3.84 3.65
C ALA A 338 7.05 -3.19 2.58
N GLN A 339 6.60 -3.21 1.32
CA GLN A 339 7.33 -2.57 0.23
C GLN A 339 7.65 -1.12 0.59
N ASN A 340 8.81 -0.63 0.16
CA ASN A 340 9.29 0.71 0.48
C ASN A 340 8.27 1.81 0.14
N ILE A 341 7.42 1.58 -0.87
CA ILE A 341 6.34 2.50 -1.23
C ILE A 341 5.35 2.73 -0.08
N TRP A 342 4.90 1.69 0.62
CA TRP A 342 3.96 1.83 1.75
C TRP A 342 4.56 2.62 2.90
N LYS A 343 5.82 2.32 3.26
CA LYS A 343 6.54 3.08 4.30
C LYS A 343 6.71 4.54 3.89
N LYS A 344 7.15 4.81 2.65
CA LYS A 344 7.32 6.17 2.12
C LYS A 344 5.99 6.94 2.08
N THR A 345 4.91 6.31 1.63
CA THR A 345 3.57 6.91 1.60
C THR A 345 3.08 7.27 3.00
N TYR A 346 3.26 6.38 3.98
CA TYR A 346 2.90 6.68 5.36
C TYR A 346 3.74 7.81 5.95
N VAL A 347 5.06 7.81 5.72
CA VAL A 347 5.95 8.91 6.12
C VAL A 347 5.49 10.24 5.50
N GLY A 348 5.20 10.24 4.19
CA GLY A 348 4.66 11.41 3.49
C GLY A 348 3.34 11.89 4.09
N SER A 349 2.46 10.97 4.50
CA SER A 349 1.20 11.29 5.17
C SER A 349 1.43 11.98 6.52
N ILE A 350 2.32 11.44 7.37
CA ILE A 350 2.64 12.03 8.68
C ILE A 350 3.31 13.40 8.53
N ILE A 351 4.25 13.54 7.60
CA ILE A 351 4.90 14.83 7.30
C ILE A 351 3.85 15.85 6.85
N SER A 352 2.94 15.45 5.95
CA SER A 352 1.87 16.33 5.48
C SER A 352 0.96 16.79 6.62
N LEU A 353 0.56 15.87 7.52
CA LEU A 353 -0.23 16.22 8.70
C LEU A 353 0.52 17.16 9.65
N ALA A 354 1.83 16.98 9.82
CA ALA A 354 2.67 17.87 10.62
C ALA A 354 2.77 19.27 10.00
N ILE A 355 2.98 19.38 8.68
CA ILE A 355 2.99 20.66 7.96
C ILE A 355 1.64 21.36 8.10
N ILE A 356 0.53 20.63 7.91
CA ILE A 356 -0.82 21.15 8.10
C ILE A 356 -0.98 21.71 9.53
N ALA A 357 -0.58 20.94 10.55
CA ALA A 357 -0.66 21.40 11.93
C ALA A 357 0.14 22.69 12.16
N VAL A 358 1.36 22.79 11.64
CA VAL A 358 2.19 24.01 11.74
C VAL A 358 1.52 25.20 11.06
N VAL A 359 1.01 25.04 9.84
CA VAL A 359 0.32 26.11 9.11
C VAL A 359 -0.93 26.58 9.88
N LEU A 360 -1.72 25.65 10.40
CA LEU A 360 -2.92 25.97 11.18
C LEU A 360 -2.58 26.62 12.52
N GLU A 361 -1.47 26.24 13.14
CA GLU A 361 -0.95 26.88 14.35
C GLU A 361 -0.68 28.35 14.05
N VAL A 362 0.10 28.66 13.01
CA VAL A 362 0.38 30.05 12.60
C VAL A 362 -0.90 30.84 12.33
N ILE A 363 -1.85 30.28 11.56
CA ILE A 363 -3.14 30.94 11.27
C ILE A 363 -3.92 31.21 12.57
N THR A 364 -3.96 30.23 13.47
CA THR A 364 -4.67 30.32 14.75
C THR A 364 -4.05 31.40 15.64
N TRP A 365 -2.72 31.46 15.72
CA TRP A 365 -2.01 32.51 16.44
C TRP A 365 -2.32 33.90 15.89
N ILE A 366 -2.29 34.07 14.56
CA ILE A 366 -2.66 35.35 13.92
C ILE A 366 -4.10 35.74 14.28
N TRP A 367 -5.04 34.79 14.22
CA TRP A 367 -6.44 35.03 14.53
C TRP A 367 -6.65 35.41 16.01
N VAL A 368 -6.03 34.69 16.95
CA VAL A 368 -6.10 34.99 18.40
C VAL A 368 -5.49 36.36 18.70
N CYS A 369 -4.35 36.69 18.10
CA CYS A 369 -3.71 38.00 18.27
C CYS A 369 -4.58 39.15 17.73
N LYS A 370 -5.20 38.99 16.55
CA LYS A 370 -6.16 39.97 16.01
C LYS A 370 -7.36 40.17 16.94
N LYS A 371 -7.94 39.08 17.48
CA LYS A 371 -9.07 39.15 18.42
C LYS A 371 -8.72 39.88 19.71
N LYS A 372 -7.51 39.69 20.26
CA LYS A 372 -7.04 40.41 21.45
C LYS A 372 -6.96 41.93 21.18
N ARG A 373 -6.36 42.34 20.06
CA ARG A 373 -6.23 43.75 19.68
C ARG A 373 -7.55 44.48 19.47
N VAL A 374 -8.62 43.78 19.08
CA VAL A 374 -9.96 44.38 18.91
C VAL A 374 -10.69 44.56 20.25
N LYS A 375 -10.35 43.78 21.29
CA LYS A 375 -10.98 43.88 22.61
C LYS A 375 -10.30 44.88 23.56
N GLU A 376 -9.03 45.15 23.33
CA GLU A 376 -8.22 46.09 24.13
C GLU A 376 -8.62 47.58 24.01
N PRO A 377 -9.23 48.10 22.92
CA PRO A 377 -9.64 49.51 22.83
C PRO A 377 -10.82 49.88 23.74
N GLU A 378 -11.64 48.92 24.19
CA GLU A 378 -12.83 49.20 25.01
C GLU A 378 -12.49 49.37 26.51
N ASN A 379 -11.39 48.79 27.00
CA ASN A 379 -11.03 48.86 28.42
C ASN A 379 -10.23 50.11 28.83
N HIS A 380 -9.81 50.95 27.88
CA HIS A 380 -9.05 52.17 28.18
C HIS A 380 -9.90 53.47 28.17
N VAL A 381 -11.18 53.40 27.78
CA VAL A 381 -12.06 54.59 27.74
C VAL A 381 -12.93 54.72 29.00
N GLU A 382 -13.17 53.64 29.76
CA GLU A 382 -13.99 53.70 31.00
C GLU A 382 -13.24 54.18 32.26
N ILE A 383 -11.93 54.44 32.21
CA ILE A 383 -11.14 54.86 33.40
C ILE A 383 -10.90 56.39 33.45
N VAL A 384 -11.46 57.17 32.51
CA VAL A 384 -11.24 58.64 32.44
C VAL A 384 -12.52 59.47 32.63
N ILE A 385 -13.66 58.84 32.95
CA ILE A 385 -14.93 59.53 33.23
C ILE A 385 -15.58 58.88 34.46
N GLY A 386 -15.19 59.31 35.66
CA GLY A 386 -15.73 58.82 36.93
C GLY A 386 -15.14 59.56 38.13
#